data_AF-A0A0G0NCE7-F1
#
_entry.id   AF-A0A0G0NCE7-F1
#
_cell.length_a   1.000
_cell.length_b   1.000
_cell.length_c   1.000
_cell.angle_alpha   90.00
_cell.angle_beta   90.00
_cell.angle_gamma   90.00
#
_symmetry.space_group_name_H-M   'P 1'
#
loop_
_entity.id
_entity.type
_entity.pdbx_description
1 polymer ?
#
loop_
_entity_poly.entity_id
_entity_poly.type
_entity_poly.pdbx_seq_one_letter_code
_entity_poly.pdbx_strand_id
1 'polypeptide(L)' 'MLQRVQLLLDSQTKKELKKIAELENRSMSDLAREILVKSVQKRGKGAKDGGIAFLKQQAKKAVKGPGNSEYDRYAYDL' A
#
# COMPACT_ATOMS: atom_id res chain seq x y z
N MET A 1 -18.31 -6.12 6.38
CA MET A 1 -17.14 -6.56 7.17
C MET A 1 -15.91 -5.79 6.69
N LEU A 2 -15.07 -5.25 7.58
CA LEU A 2 -13.85 -4.54 7.17
C LEU A 2 -12.74 -5.55 6.82
N GLN A 3 -12.20 -5.48 5.61
CA GLN A 3 -11.02 -6.26 5.23
C GLN A 3 -9.76 -5.57 5.73
N ARG A 4 -8.91 -6.31 6.46
CA ARG A 4 -7.61 -5.82 6.94
C ARG A 4 -6.54 -6.20 5.92
N VAL A 5 -5.71 -5.23 5.57
CA VAL A 5 -4.60 -5.40 4.62
C VAL A 5 -3.32 -4.88 5.28
N GLN A 6 -2.23 -5.62 5.13
CA GLN A 6 -0.91 -5.20 5.56
C GLN A 6 -0.20 -4.47 4.41
N LEU A 7 0.39 -3.32 4.71
CA LEU A 7 1.16 -2.53 3.76
C LEU A 7 2.61 -2.48 4.22
N LEU A 8 3.53 -2.83 3.34
CA LEU A 8 4.95 -2.62 3.58
C LEU A 8 5.30 -1.19 3.14
N LEU A 9 5.81 -0.39 4.08
CA LEU A 9 6.28 0.97 3.84
C LEU A 9 7.76 1.03 4.15
N ASP A 10 8.49 1.88 3.43
CA ASP A 10 9.84 2.20 3.83
C ASP A 10 9.84 2.88 5.23
N SER A 11 10.98 2.80 5.90
CA SER A 11 11.11 3.26 7.28
C SER A 11 10.91 4.77 7.43
N GLN A 12 11.23 5.56 6.41
CA GLN A 12 11.09 7.01 6.42
C GLN A 12 9.62 7.42 6.26
N THR A 13 8.95 6.88 5.25
CA THR A 13 7.51 7.08 4.98
C THR A 13 6.67 6.64 6.18
N LYS A 14 7.05 5.54 6.86
CA LYS A 14 6.36 5.13 8.10
C LYS A 14 6.51 6.17 9.22
N LYS A 15 7.70 6.74 9.39
CA LYS A 15 7.95 7.79 10.41
C LYS A 15 7.19 9.07 10.09
N GLU A 16 7.20 9.49 8.83
CA GLU A 16 6.48 10.68 8.37
C GLU A 16 4.97 10.51 8.53
N LEU A 17 4.41 9.37 8.11
CA LEU A 17 2.99 9.06 8.29
C LEU A 17 2.58 9.06 9.76
N LYS A 18 3.41 8.50 10.64
CA LYS A 18 3.17 8.52 12.08
C LYS A 18 3.18 9.95 12.64
N LYS A 19 4.14 10.78 12.23
CA LYS A 19 4.22 12.17 12.67
C LYS A 19 2.98 12.97 12.25
N ILE A 20 2.49 12.77 11.02
CA ILE A 20 1.27 13.42 10.53
C ILE A 20 0.05 12.93 11.31
N ALA A 21 -0.04 11.62 11.58
CA ALA A 21 -1.10 11.03 12.38
C ALA A 21 -1.18 11.64 13.79
N GLU A 22 -0.02 11.81 14.44
CA GLU A 22 0.09 12.45 15.75
C GLU A 22 -0.32 13.93 15.70
N LEU A 23 0.12 14.68 14.69
CA LEU A 23 -0.22 16.10 14.53
C LEU A 23 -1.70 16.33 14.27
N GLU A 24 -2.34 15.46 13.48
CA GLU A 24 -3.77 15.57 13.17
C GLU A 24 -4.67 14.90 14.21
N ASN A 25 -4.10 14.25 15.23
CA ASN A 25 -4.82 13.43 16.21
C ASN A 25 -5.72 12.37 15.55
N ARG A 26 -5.19 11.70 14.52
CA ARG A 26 -5.88 10.70 13.70
C ARG A 26 -5.14 9.38 13.70
N SER A 27 -5.84 8.29 13.37
CA SER A 27 -5.15 7.00 13.18
C SER A 27 -4.39 6.97 11.86
N MET A 28 -3.24 6.27 11.85
CA MET A 28 -2.50 6.01 10.61
C MET A 28 -3.36 5.30 9.55
N SER A 29 -4.29 4.44 9.97
CA SER A 29 -5.19 3.72 9.06
C SER A 29 -6.19 4.64 8.37
N ASP A 30 -6.68 5.67 9.06
CA ASP A 30 -7.58 6.66 8.49
C ASP A 30 -6.87 7.54 7.47
N LEU A 31 -5.65 7.99 7.80
CA LEU A 31 -4.80 8.72 6.87
C LEU A 31 -4.44 7.89 5.63
N ALA A 32 -4.03 6.63 5.82
CA ALA A 32 -3.73 5.72 4.72
C ALA A 32 -4.95 5.49 3.82
N ARG A 33 -6.15 5.35 4.41
CA ARG A 33 -7.41 5.23 3.67
C ARG A 33 -7.69 6.48 2.84
N GLU A 34 -7.55 7.66 3.42
CA GLU A 34 -7.78 8.92 2.72
C GLU A 34 -6.84 9.10 1.53
N ILE A 35 -5.55 8.80 1.72
CA ILE A 35 -4.54 8.84 0.65
C ILE A 35 -4.91 7.87 -0.48
N LEU A 36 -5.27 6.63 -0.13
CA LEU A 36 -5.66 5.62 -1.11
C LEU A 36 -6.91 6.05 -1.89
N VAL A 37 -7.96 6.53 -1.22
CA VAL A 37 -9.20 7.00 -1.86
C VAL A 37 -8.89 8.15 -2.82
N LYS A 38 -8.13 9.17 -2.39
CA LYS A 38 -7.71 10.29 -3.24
C LYS A 38 -6.90 9.83 -4.45
N SER A 39 -6.03 8.83 -4.28
CA SER A 39 -5.22 8.28 -5.37
C SER A 39 -6.06 7.54 -6.42
N VAL A 40 -7.08 6.79 -5.98
CA VAL A 40 -8.02 6.07 -6.85
C VAL A 40 -8.91 7.07 -7.60
N GLN A 41 -9.44 8.08 -6.92
CA GLN A 41 -10.27 9.12 -7.52
C GLN A 41 -9.50 9.96 -8.56
N LYS A 42 -8.24 10.29 -8.29
CA LYS A 42 -7.39 11.00 -9.28
C LYS A 42 -7.15 10.19 -10.56
N ARG A 43 -7.17 8.85 -10.50
CA ARG A 43 -7.03 7.97 -11.67
C ARG A 43 -8.37 7.65 -12.36
N GLY A 44 -9.49 7.93 -11.69
CA GLY A 44 -10.85 7.65 -12.15
C GLY A 44 -11.33 8.47 -13.36
N LYS A 45 -10.55 9.44 -13.87
CA LYS A 45 -10.89 10.13 -15.14
C LYS A 45 -10.47 9.35 -16.40
N GLY A 46 -9.88 8.15 -16.30
CA GLY A 46 -9.36 7.48 -17.51
C GLY A 46 -9.27 5.96 -17.57
N ALA A 47 -9.67 5.17 -16.57
CA ALA A 47 -9.47 3.72 -16.66
C ALA A 47 -10.73 2.94 -16.27
N LYS A 48 -11.37 2.34 -17.29
CA LYS A 48 -12.42 1.30 -17.16
C LYS A 48 -11.87 -0.05 -16.69
N ASP A 49 -10.58 -0.14 -16.35
CA ASP A 49 -9.95 -1.37 -15.91
C ASP A 49 -9.83 -1.37 -14.39
N GLY A 50 -10.63 -2.21 -13.74
CA GLY A 50 -10.78 -2.30 -12.29
C GLY A 50 -9.46 -2.54 -11.54
N GLY A 51 -9.50 -2.42 -10.20
CA GLY A 51 -8.34 -2.47 -9.31
C GLY A 51 -7.34 -3.62 -9.53
N ILE A 52 -7.79 -4.74 -10.13
CA ILE A 52 -6.94 -5.87 -10.55
C ILE A 52 -5.91 -5.47 -11.62
N ALA A 53 -6.30 -4.64 -12.60
CA ALA A 53 -5.39 -4.16 -13.64
C ALA A 53 -4.31 -3.24 -13.07
N PHE A 54 -4.68 -2.41 -12.09
CA PHE A 54 -3.74 -1.59 -11.34
C PHE A 54 -2.73 -2.45 -10.55
N LEU A 55 -3.20 -3.47 -9.83
CA LEU A 55 -2.32 -4.38 -9.10
C LEU A 55 -1.36 -5.13 -10.03
N LYS A 56 -1.84 -5.62 -11.19
CA LYS A 56 -0.98 -6.24 -12.21
C LYS A 56 0.06 -5.27 -12.78
N GLN A 57 -0.29 -3.99 -12.95
CA GLN A 57 0.65 -2.99 -13.44
C GLN A 57 1.72 -2.65 -12.39
N GLN A 58 1.37 -2.61 -11.10
CA GLN A 58 2.35 -2.40 -10.04
C GLN A 58 3.24 -3.63 -9.82
N ALA A 59 2.70 -4.84 -9.94
CA ALA A 59 3.46 -6.08 -9.86
C ALA A 59 4.58 -6.15 -10.93
N LYS A 60 4.34 -5.62 -12.13
CA LYS A 60 5.37 -5.51 -13.19
C LYS A 60 6.52 -4.56 -12.85
N LYS A 61 6.31 -3.64 -11.89
CA LYS A 61 7.32 -2.69 -11.40
C LYS A 61 7.97 -3.14 -10.08
N ALA A 62 7.54 -4.28 -9.54
CA ALA A 62 8.18 -4.86 -8.37
C ALA A 62 9.60 -5.30 -8.75
N VAL A 63 10.59 -4.74 -8.07
CA VAL A 63 11.99 -5.12 -8.23
C VAL A 63 12.17 -6.50 -7.59
N LYS A 64 12.93 -7.40 -8.22
CA LYS A 64 13.33 -8.66 -7.55
C LYS A 64 14.07 -8.30 -6.27
N GLY A 65 13.43 -8.56 -5.12
CA GLY A 65 14.13 -8.53 -3.84
C GLY A 65 15.25 -9.58 -3.85
N PRO A 66 16.31 -9.40 -3.04
CA PRO A 66 17.26 -10.48 -2.81
C PRO A 66 16.46 -11.65 -2.25
N GLY A 67 16.33 -12.73 -3.04
CA GLY A 67 15.51 -13.92 -2.73
C GLY A 67 16.07 -14.78 -1.59
N ASN A 68 16.61 -14.12 -0.56
CA ASN A 68 17.27 -14.67 0.61
C ASN A 68 16.82 -13.94 1.89
N SER A 69 15.69 -13.24 1.85
CA SER A 69 15.08 -12.69 3.06
C SER A 69 14.34 -13.81 3.78
N GLU A 70 14.49 -13.96 5.11
CA GLU A 70 13.69 -14.91 5.91
C GLU A 70 12.18 -14.75 5.69
N TYR A 71 11.75 -13.56 5.23
CA TYR A 71 10.37 -13.25 4.86
C TYR A 71 9.90 -13.94 3.57
N ASP A 72 10.79 -14.34 2.66
CA ASP A 72 10.42 -15.03 1.42
C ASP A 72 9.95 -16.47 1.69
N ARG A 73 10.37 -17.08 2.82
CA ARG A 73 9.92 -18.43 3.20
C ARG A 73 8.42 -18.50 3.49
N TYR A 74 7.82 -17.40 3.96
CA TYR A 74 6.40 -17.34 4.29
C TYR A 74 5.52 -16.91 3.11
N ALA A 75 6.12 -16.48 1.99
CA ALA A 75 5.40 -15.99 0.82
C ALA A 75 4.98 -17.10 -0.16
N TYR A 76 5.62 -18.27 -0.09
CA TYR A 76 5.40 -19.38 -1.03
C TYR A 76 4.73 -20.62 -0.41
N ASP A 77 4.25 -20.53 0.83
CA ASP A 77 3.55 -21.63 1.51
C ASP A 77 2.03 -21.36 1.57
N LEU A 78 1.43 -21.19 0.38
CA LEU A 78 -0.01 -21.12 0.13
C LEU A 78 -0.39 -21.98 -1.07
#